data_AF-A0A3D4S6W0-F1
#
_entry.id   AF-A0A3D4S6W0-F1
#
_cell.length_a   1.000
_cell.length_b   1.000
_cell.length_c   1.000
_cell.angle_alpha   90.00
_cell.angle_beta   90.00
_cell.angle_gamma   90.00
#
_symmetry.space_group_name_H-M   'P 1'
#
loop_
_entity.id
_entity.type
_entity.pdbx_description
1 polymer ?
#
loop_
_entity_poly.entity_id
_entity_poly.type
_entity_poly.pdbx_seq_one_letter_code
_entity_poly.pdbx_strand_id
1 'polypeptide(L)'
;MEKNKIVRIITVSAVIFIVLLLIALVMNLVTLTRLNNRKAELESKLTEIREQIEANNAEIDYISSDEYIDAYAREYLNMKGKDEEAFTGKEK
;
A
#
# COMPACT_ATOMS: atom_id res chain seq x y z
N MET A 1 16.48 -31.75 -55.38
CA MET A 1 15.20 -31.29 -54.79
C MET A 1 14.79 -30.02 -55.53
N GLU A 2 13.60 -29.98 -56.14
CA GLU A 2 13.19 -28.82 -56.95
C GLU A 2 13.13 -27.54 -56.11
N LYS A 3 13.71 -26.44 -56.63
CA LYS A 3 13.81 -25.13 -55.93
C LYS A 3 12.47 -24.66 -55.34
N ASN A 4 11.37 -24.94 -56.04
CA ASN A 4 10.02 -24.58 -55.61
C ASN A 4 9.59 -25.25 -54.29
N LYS A 5 10.03 -26.50 -54.04
CA LYS A 5 9.73 -27.19 -52.78
C LYS A 5 10.47 -26.57 -51.60
N ILE A 6 11.72 -26.16 -51.80
CA ILE A 6 12.54 -25.52 -50.76
C ILE A 6 11.96 -24.15 -50.40
N VAL A 7 11.64 -23.31 -51.40
CA VAL A 7 11.04 -21.98 -51.17
C VAL A 7 9.71 -22.11 -50.43
N ARG A 8 8.89 -23.11 -50.78
CA ARG A 8 7.61 -23.36 -50.10
C ARG A 8 7.80 -23.73 -48.62
N ILE A 9 8.76 -24.60 -48.30
CA ILE A 9 9.06 -24.99 -46.92
C ILE A 9 9.52 -23.76 -46.12
N ILE A 10 10.47 -22.99 -46.65
CA ILE A 10 10.99 -21.78 -45.98
C ILE A 10 9.86 -20.78 -45.73
N THR A 11 8.99 -20.56 -46.72
CA THR A 11 7.87 -19.61 -46.59
C THR A 11 6.89 -20.05 -45.50
N VAL A 12 6.53 -21.34 -45.46
CA VAL A 12 5.62 -21.87 -44.43
C VAL A 12 6.26 -21.79 -43.04
N SER A 13 7.55 -22.13 -42.91
CA SER A 13 8.29 -22.00 -41.65
C SER A 13 8.37 -20.56 -41.18
N ALA A 14 8.61 -19.61 -42.09
CA ALA A 14 8.66 -18.18 -41.75
C ALA A 14 7.30 -17.67 -41.26
N VAL A 15 6.20 -18.07 -41.91
CA VAL A 15 4.84 -17.71 -41.47
C VAL A 15 4.55 -18.27 -40.08
N ILE A 16 4.85 -19.54 -39.84
CA ILE A 16 4.66 -20.17 -38.51
C ILE A 16 5.49 -19.43 -37.45
N PHE A 17 6.73 -19.09 -37.76
CA PHE A 17 7.61 -18.36 -36.85
C PHE A 17 7.06 -16.98 -36.50
N ILE A 18 6.56 -16.22 -37.48
CA ILE A 18 5.93 -14.92 -37.26
C ILE A 18 4.70 -15.06 -36.35
N VAL A 19 3.87 -16.08 -36.57
CA VAL A 19 2.69 -16.32 -35.72
C VAL A 19 3.11 -16.61 -34.27
N LEU A 20 4.15 -17.42 -34.05
CA LEU A 20 4.67 -17.68 -32.71
C LEU A 20 5.21 -16.41 -32.03
N LEU A 21 5.91 -15.56 -32.78
CA LEU A 21 6.40 -14.27 -32.27
C LEU A 21 5.25 -13.33 -31.89
N LEU A 22 4.18 -13.28 -32.70
CA LEU A 22 2.99 -12.48 -32.38
C LEU A 22 2.31 -12.96 -31.10
N ILE A 23 2.16 -14.28 -30.92
CA ILE A 23 1.60 -14.85 -29.70
C ILE A 23 2.46 -14.51 -28.49
N ALA A 24 3.79 -14.68 -28.59
CA ALA A 24 4.72 -14.32 -27.53
C ALA A 24 4.66 -12.83 -27.17
N LEU A 25 4.57 -11.95 -28.18
CA LEU A 25 4.45 -10.52 -27.98
C LEU A 25 3.19 -10.14 -27.21
N VAL A 26 2.03 -10.70 -27.60
CA VAL A 26 0.76 -10.44 -26.91
C VAL A 26 0.81 -10.94 -25.47
N MET A 27 1.33 -12.15 -25.22
CA MET A 27 1.47 -12.68 -23.86
C MET A 27 2.38 -11.81 -22.98
N ASN A 28 3.51 -11.36 -23.54
CA ASN A 28 4.43 -10.48 -22.84
C ASN A 28 3.79 -9.13 -22.51
N LEU A 29 3.03 -8.55 -23.44
CA LEU A 29 2.33 -7.28 -23.21
C LEU A 29 1.27 -7.38 -22.12
N VAL A 30 0.46 -8.45 -22.14
CA VAL A 30 -0.55 -8.72 -21.11
C VAL A 30 0.11 -8.91 -19.74
N THR A 31 1.20 -9.69 -19.70
CA THR A 31 1.95 -9.95 -18.47
C THR A 31 2.55 -8.66 -17.91
N LEU A 32 3.17 -7.84 -18.77
CA LEU A 32 3.74 -6.56 -18.38
C LEU A 32 2.69 -5.61 -17.81
N THR A 33 1.53 -5.53 -18.47
CA THR A 33 0.41 -4.71 -18.00
C THR A 33 -0.08 -5.17 -16.62
N ARG A 34 -0.25 -6.49 -16.45
CA ARG A 34 -0.66 -7.07 -15.16
C ARG A 34 0.35 -6.79 -14.06
N LEU A 35 1.65 -6.93 -14.35
CA LEU A 35 2.71 -6.64 -13.39
C LEU A 35 2.76 -5.16 -13.01
N ASN A 36 2.60 -4.25 -13.97
CA ASN A 36 2.54 -2.82 -13.69
C ASN A 36 1.34 -2.45 -12.83
N ASN A 37 0.16 -3.00 -13.11
CA ASN A 37 -1.03 -2.78 -12.28
C ASN A 37 -0.83 -3.32 -10.87
N ARG A 38 -0.24 -4.51 -10.74
CA ARG A 38 0.07 -5.11 -9.43
C ARG A 38 1.09 -4.27 -8.65
N LYS A 39 2.09 -3.73 -9.34
CA LYS A 39 3.08 -2.80 -8.75
C LYS A 39 2.38 -1.55 -8.22
N ALA A 40 1.54 -0.91 -9.02
CA ALA A 40 0.81 0.29 -8.62
C ALA A 40 -0.12 0.02 -7.41
N GLU A 41 -0.82 -1.13 -7.41
CA GLU A 41 -1.64 -1.57 -6.27
C GLU A 41 -0.80 -1.71 -4.98
N LEU A 42 0.37 -2.34 -5.08
CA LEU A 42 1.27 -2.53 -3.94
C LEU A 42 1.87 -1.22 -3.46
N GLU A 43 2.25 -0.31 -4.36
CA GLU A 43 2.75 1.03 -4.00
C GLU A 43 1.68 1.87 -3.30
N SER A 44 0.42 1.79 -3.75
CA SER A 44 -0.70 2.45 -3.08
C SER A 44 -0.91 1.90 -1.67
N LYS A 45 -0.94 0.57 -1.51
CA LYS A 45 -1.08 -0.08 -0.20
C LYS A 45 0.07 0.25 0.75
N LEU A 46 1.28 0.31 0.23
CA LEU A 46 2.46 0.67 1.02
C LEU A 46 2.41 2.12 1.49
N THR A 47 1.88 3.02 0.67
CA THR A 47 1.66 4.42 1.05
C THR A 47 0.60 4.53 2.14
N GLU A 48 -0.55 3.88 1.95
CA GLU A 48 -1.63 3.84 2.93
C GLU A 48 -1.17 3.28 4.29
N ILE A 49 -0.42 2.19 4.29
CA ILE A 49 0.12 1.58 5.53
C ILE A 49 1.10 2.54 6.21
N ARG A 50 1.92 3.29 5.46
CA ARG A 50 2.84 4.27 6.04
C ARG A 50 2.10 5.43 6.69
N GLU A 51 1.06 5.95 6.05
CA GLU A 51 0.21 7.00 6.62
C GLU A 51 -0.47 6.52 7.91
N GLN A 52 -0.96 5.27 7.94
CA GLN A 52 -1.51 4.67 9.15
C GLN A 52 -0.47 4.53 10.26
N ILE A 53 0.76 4.12 9.94
CA ILE A 53 1.85 4.06 10.92
C ILE A 53 2.14 5.45 11.50
N GLU A 54 2.23 6.48 10.66
CA GLU A 54 2.49 7.85 11.10
C GLU A 54 1.38 8.38 12.01
N ALA A 55 0.12 8.18 11.63
CA ALA A 55 -1.04 8.56 12.44
C ALA A 55 -1.05 7.83 13.79
N ASN A 56 -0.83 6.51 13.79
CA ASN A 56 -0.80 5.72 15.01
C ASN A 56 0.36 6.12 15.93
N ASN A 57 1.54 6.42 15.37
CA ASN A 57 2.67 6.88 16.16
C ASN A 57 2.37 8.24 16.80
N ALA A 58 1.76 9.18 16.07
CA ALA A 58 1.36 10.47 16.62
C ALA A 58 0.31 10.31 17.74
N GLU A 59 -0.63 9.37 17.59
CA GLU A 59 -1.60 9.05 18.63
C GLU A 59 -0.93 8.42 19.87
N ILE A 60 0.00 7.49 19.67
CA ILE A 60 0.78 6.89 20.77
C ILE A 60 1.56 7.98 21.50
N ASP A 61 2.22 8.88 20.79
CA ASP A 61 2.99 9.99 21.38
C ASP A 61 2.08 10.91 22.20
N TYR A 62 0.89 11.22 21.70
CA TYR A 62 -0.10 12.00 22.42
C TYR A 62 -0.60 11.29 23.68
N ILE A 63 -1.02 10.03 23.59
CA ILE A 63 -1.50 9.25 24.73
C ILE A 63 -0.39 9.03 25.77
N SER A 64 0.86 8.93 25.33
CA SER A 64 2.03 8.80 26.22
C SER A 64 2.49 10.13 26.81
N SER A 65 1.93 11.25 26.36
CA SER A 65 2.31 12.57 26.86
C SER A 65 1.80 12.81 28.27
N ASP A 66 2.56 13.58 29.04
CA ASP A 66 2.16 14.01 30.38
C ASP A 66 0.83 14.79 30.36
N GLU A 67 0.55 15.51 29.27
CA GLU A 67 -0.71 16.24 29.06
C GLU A 67 -1.91 15.30 29.05
N TYR A 68 -1.86 14.23 28.26
CA TYR A 68 -2.94 13.25 28.21
C TYR A 68 -3.09 12.50 29.53
N ILE A 69 -1.97 12.11 30.15
CA ILE A 69 -1.96 11.39 31.43
C ILE A 69 -2.58 12.27 32.54
N ASP A 70 -2.21 13.55 32.60
CA ASP A 70 -2.75 14.50 33.58
C ASP A 70 -4.24 14.78 33.33
N ALA A 71 -4.64 15.01 32.08
CA ALA A 71 -6.05 15.18 31.71
C ALA A 71 -6.90 13.96 32.11
N TYR A 72 -6.42 12.76 31.79
CA TYR A 72 -7.10 11.51 32.14
C TYR A 72 -7.21 11.31 33.66
N ALA A 73 -6.13 11.57 34.41
CA ALA A 73 -6.13 11.44 35.87
C ALA A 73 -7.11 12.42 36.54
N ARG A 74 -7.23 13.64 36.02
CA ARG A 74 -8.18 14.64 36.50
C ARG A 74 -9.62 14.26 36.21
N GLU A 75 -9.91 13.87 34.97
CA GLU A 75 -11.27 13.61 34.49
C GLU A 75 -11.86 12.32 35.06
N TYR A 76 -11.06 11.24 35.11
CA TYR A 76 -11.57 9.90 35.44
C TYR A 76 -11.15 9.38 36.81
N LEU A 77 -10.04 9.87 37.36
CA LEU A 77 -9.54 9.43 38.67
C LEU A 77 -9.79 10.47 39.76
N ASN A 78 -10.38 11.62 39.42
CA ASN A 78 -10.60 12.76 40.31
C ASN A 78 -9.31 13.16 41.07
N MET A 79 -8.17 12.95 40.42
CA MET A 79 -6.86 13.31 40.95
C MET A 79 -6.60 14.79 40.66
N LYS A 80 -5.90 15.46 41.58
CA LYS A 80 -5.52 16.86 41.47
C LYS A 80 -4.04 17.02 41.73
N GLY A 81 -3.44 18.10 41.21
CA GLY A 81 -2.05 18.42 41.48
C GLY A 81 -1.77 18.55 42.97
N LYS A 82 -0.53 18.27 43.39
CA LYS A 82 -0.10 18.27 44.80
C LYS A 82 -0.40 19.60 45.51
N ASP A 83 -0.34 20.70 44.78
CA ASP A 83 -0.55 22.06 45.29
C ASP A 83 -1.85 22.72 44.75
N GLU A 84 -2.80 21.92 44.25
CA GLU A 84 -4.09 22.41 43.75
C GLU A 84 -5.23 22.21 44.76
N GLU A 85 -6.02 23.25 44.96
CA GLU A 85 -7.29 23.18 45.69
C GLU A 85 -8.43 22.91 44.70
N ALA A 86 -9.07 21.74 44.80
CA ALA A 86 -10.25 21.43 44.02
C ALA A 86 -11.39 22.34 44.47
N PHE A 87 -11.88 23.19 43.57
CA PHE A 87 -12.99 24.09 43.86
C PHE A 87 -14.29 23.29 43.92
N THR A 88 -14.62 22.74 45.09
CA THR A 88 -15.92 22.14 45.32
C THR A 88 -16.92 23.27 45.53
N GLY A 89 -17.76 23.51 44.52
CA GLY A 89 -18.86 24.47 44.63
C GLY A 89 -19.70 24.11 45.86
N LYS A 90 -19.82 25.04 46.81
CA LYS A 90 -20.68 24.85 47.99
C LYS A 90 -22.09 24.49 47.53
N GLU A 91 -22.54 23.29 47.86
CA GLU A 91 -23.96 22.95 47.81
C GLU A 91 -24.70 23.91 48.75
N LYS A 92 -25.71 24.60 48.20
CA LYS A 92 -26.60 25.51 48.94
C LYS A 92 -27.67 24.71 49.67
#